data_AF-A0A3B9HBC7-F1
#
_entry.id   AF-A0A3B9HBC7-F1
#
_cell.length_a   1.000
_cell.length_b   1.000
_cell.length_c   1.000
_cell.angle_alpha   90.00
_cell.angle_beta   90.00
_cell.angle_gamma   90.00
#
_symmetry.space_group_name_H-M   'P 1'
#
loop_
_entity.id
_entity.type
_entity.pdbx_description
1 polymer ?
#
loop_
_entity_poly.entity_id
_entity_poly.type
_entity_poly.pdbx_seq_one_letter_code
_entity_poly.pdbx_strand_id
1 'polypeptide(L)'
;MKSTKALELIEKMKNDLAASGIVVEKIVEDLKQLRPIAIEEEDPSLTKVIRLTYEHIESTGTFNIPIPEEVDEEEELEETPVAEEEEVVELDDAARHESLDYLLSIMTNCDENKLNREDLIGYRNLMMEY
;
A
#
# COMPACT_ATOMS: atom_id res chain seq x y z
N MET A 1 3.13 5.32 -10.99
CA MET A 1 4.00 6.50 -10.97
C MET A 1 4.78 6.57 -12.26
N LYS A 2 4.86 7.73 -12.90
CA LYS A 2 5.54 7.90 -14.20
C LYS A 2 6.68 8.92 -14.14
N SER A 3 6.60 9.86 -13.22
CA SER A 3 7.58 10.92 -13.00
C SER A 3 8.91 10.35 -12.49
N THR A 4 10.01 10.77 -13.10
CA THR A 4 11.37 10.40 -12.65
C THR A 4 11.58 10.73 -11.18
N LYS A 5 11.06 11.87 -10.69
CA LYS A 5 11.16 12.25 -9.28
C LYS A 5 10.42 11.30 -8.36
N ALA A 6 9.25 10.81 -8.77
CA ALA A 6 8.50 9.83 -8.00
C ALA A 6 9.22 8.47 -7.97
N LEU A 7 9.78 8.04 -9.10
CA LEU A 7 10.54 6.79 -9.19
C LEU A 7 11.79 6.83 -8.30
N GLU A 8 12.57 7.91 -8.34
CA GLU A 8 13.74 8.11 -7.47
C GLU A 8 13.36 8.15 -5.98
N LEU A 9 12.25 8.81 -5.64
CA LEU A 9 11.75 8.86 -4.27
C LEU A 9 11.33 7.49 -3.77
N ILE A 10 10.62 6.70 -4.59
CA ILE A 10 10.24 5.33 -4.25
C ILE A 10 11.48 4.45 -4.10
N GLU A 11 12.46 4.54 -4.99
CA GLU A 11 13.71 3.79 -4.88
C GLU A 11 14.47 4.12 -3.59
N LYS A 12 14.53 5.40 -3.21
CA LYS A 12 15.05 5.83 -1.92
C LYS A 12 14.30 5.18 -0.76
N MET A 13 12.96 5.21 -0.78
CA MET A 13 12.13 4.60 0.26
C MET A 13 12.39 3.09 0.41
N LYS A 14 12.50 2.36 -0.71
CA LYS A 14 12.84 0.93 -0.71
C LYS A 14 14.22 0.65 -0.11
N ASN A 15 15.22 1.45 -0.49
CA ASN A 15 16.57 1.32 0.08
C ASN A 15 16.59 1.61 1.59
N ASP A 16 15.84 2.62 2.03
CA ASP A 16 15.72 2.98 3.44
C ASP A 16 15.01 1.89 4.25
N LEU A 17 13.94 1.33 3.68
CA LEU A 17 13.18 0.21 4.24
C LEU A 17 14.07 -1.03 4.41
N ALA A 18 14.85 -1.39 3.38
CA ALA A 18 15.77 -2.52 3.44
C ALA A 18 16.91 -2.32 4.46
N ALA A 19 17.36 -1.08 4.67
CA ALA A 19 18.47 -0.78 5.57
C ALA A 19 18.05 -0.65 7.03
N SER A 20 16.88 -0.07 7.30
CA SER A 20 16.47 0.36 8.65
C SER A 20 15.08 -0.16 9.08
N GLY A 21 14.38 -0.90 8.22
CA GLY A 21 12.99 -1.27 8.43
C GLY A 21 12.05 -0.07 8.32
N ILE A 22 10.85 -0.21 8.88
CA ILE A 22 9.81 0.83 8.82
C ILE A 22 10.15 1.93 9.84
N VAL A 23 10.77 3.00 9.36
CA VAL A 23 11.00 4.22 10.15
C VAL A 23 9.83 5.19 9.89
N VAL A 24 8.85 5.20 10.80
CA VAL A 24 7.57 5.93 10.69
C VAL A 24 7.73 7.37 10.19
N GLU A 25 8.55 8.19 10.86
CA GLU A 25 8.70 9.60 10.49
C GLU A 25 9.17 9.78 9.05
N LYS A 26 10.12 8.94 8.62
CA LYS A 26 10.76 9.03 7.32
C LYS A 26 9.85 8.54 6.20
N ILE A 27 9.21 7.38 6.38
CA ILE A 27 8.31 6.81 5.37
C ILE A 27 7.07 7.70 5.17
N VAL A 28 6.53 8.25 6.25
CA VAL A 28 5.38 9.16 6.21
C VAL A 28 5.74 10.46 5.49
N GLU A 29 6.91 11.04 5.79
CA GLU A 29 7.39 12.23 5.10
C GLU A 29 7.54 11.99 3.58
N ASP A 30 8.19 10.90 3.20
CA ASP A 30 8.39 10.55 1.79
C ASP A 30 7.05 10.28 1.07
N LEU A 31 6.12 9.55 1.69
CA LEU A 31 4.76 9.33 1.13
C LEU A 31 3.98 10.64 0.96
N LYS A 32 4.10 11.59 1.91
CA LYS A 32 3.48 12.91 1.80
C LYS A 32 4.07 13.74 0.67
N GLN A 33 5.37 13.61 0.39
CA GLN A 33 6.03 14.22 -0.77
C GLN A 33 5.64 13.53 -2.09
N LEU A 34 5.38 12.23 -2.05
CA LEU A 34 4.99 11.42 -3.20
C LEU A 34 3.55 11.75 -3.68
N ARG A 35 2.63 12.01 -2.74
CA ARG A 35 1.21 12.31 -3.02
C ARG A 35 0.96 13.44 -4.04
N PRO A 36 1.54 14.65 -3.93
CA PRO A 36 1.29 15.71 -4.91
C PRO A 36 1.72 15.30 -6.33
N ILE A 37 2.74 14.45 -6.47
CA ILE A 37 3.17 13.96 -7.78
C ILE A 37 2.09 13.04 -8.38
N ALA A 38 1.48 12.16 -7.59
CA ALA A 38 0.37 11.32 -8.04
C ALA A 38 -0.88 12.13 -8.44
N ILE A 39 -1.12 13.28 -7.78
CA ILE A 39 -2.19 14.22 -8.15
C ILE A 39 -1.89 14.85 -9.51
N GLU A 40 -0.65 15.29 -9.74
CA GLU A 40 -0.22 15.85 -11.04
C GLU A 40 -0.27 14.82 -12.18
N GLU A 41 -0.07 13.54 -11.86
CA GLU A 41 -0.22 12.42 -12.81
C GLU A 41 -1.67 12.01 -13.10
N GLU A 42 -2.65 12.68 -12.49
CA GLU A 42 -4.08 12.43 -12.66
C GLU A 42 -4.49 10.97 -12.31
N ASP A 43 -3.79 10.30 -11.39
CA ASP A 43 -4.20 8.99 -10.88
C ASP A 43 -4.87 9.11 -9.49
N PRO A 44 -6.22 9.20 -9.44
CA PRO A 44 -6.93 9.35 -8.17
C PRO A 44 -6.86 8.10 -7.30
N SER A 45 -6.69 6.91 -7.89
CA SER A 45 -6.60 5.66 -7.12
C SER A 45 -5.27 5.61 -6.40
N LEU A 46 -4.18 5.86 -7.12
CA LEU A 46 -2.83 5.91 -6.56
C LEU A 46 -2.70 7.02 -5.51
N THR A 47 -3.25 8.21 -5.79
CA THR A 47 -3.31 9.31 -4.82
C THR A 47 -4.00 8.90 -3.52
N LYS A 48 -5.11 8.16 -3.62
CA LYS A 48 -5.86 7.69 -2.46
C LYS A 48 -5.09 6.63 -1.69
N VAL A 49 -4.43 5.69 -2.38
CA VAL A 49 -3.62 4.64 -1.76
C VAL A 49 -2.46 5.26 -0.98
N ILE A 50 -1.67 6.14 -1.61
CA ILE A 50 -0.55 6.84 -0.95
C ILE A 50 -1.04 7.54 0.33
N ARG A 51 -2.21 8.19 0.26
CA ARG A 51 -2.83 8.84 1.43
C ARG A 51 -3.14 7.86 2.55
N LEU A 52 -3.87 6.79 2.22
CA LEU A 52 -4.23 5.77 3.21
C LEU A 52 -2.99 5.12 3.83
N THR A 53 -1.95 4.87 3.04
CA THR A 53 -0.71 4.26 3.53
C THR A 53 -0.05 5.10 4.62
N TYR A 54 0.13 6.42 4.41
CA TYR A 54 0.73 7.23 5.47
C TYR A 54 -0.21 7.46 6.65
N GLU A 55 -1.52 7.55 6.44
CA GLU A 55 -2.50 7.69 7.52
C GLU A 55 -2.48 6.45 8.43
N HIS A 56 -2.40 5.25 7.84
CA HIS A 56 -2.28 3.98 8.56
C HIS A 56 -0.99 3.88 9.36
N ILE A 57 0.13 4.26 8.76
CA ILE A 57 1.43 4.23 9.44
C ILE A 57 1.47 5.26 10.58
N GLU A 58 0.87 6.44 10.41
CA GLU A 58 0.75 7.45 11.47
C GLU A 58 -0.15 6.99 12.62
N SER A 59 -1.24 6.26 12.33
CA SER A 59 -2.19 5.81 13.37
C SER A 59 -1.71 4.59 14.13
N THR A 60 -1.05 3.64 13.46
CA THR A 60 -0.64 2.35 14.05
C THR A 60 0.84 2.29 14.43
N GLY A 61 1.66 3.23 13.94
CA GLY A 61 3.11 3.24 14.15
C GLY A 61 3.86 2.21 13.31
N THR A 62 3.20 1.57 12.34
CA THR A 62 3.79 0.54 11.47
C THR A 62 2.92 0.32 10.22
N PHE A 63 3.31 -0.58 9.33
CA PHE A 63 2.47 -1.00 8.20
C PHE A 63 1.94 -2.42 8.43
N ASN A 64 0.85 -2.54 9.18
CA ASN A 64 0.19 -3.82 9.45
C ASN A 64 -0.97 -4.09 8.46
N ILE A 65 -0.66 -4.14 7.17
CA ILE A 65 -1.60 -4.51 6.11
C ILE A 65 -0.98 -5.70 5.37
N PRO A 66 -1.69 -6.83 5.21
CA PRO A 66 -1.15 -7.97 4.47
C PRO A 66 -1.11 -7.67 2.96
N ILE A 67 -0.30 -8.43 2.23
CA ILE A 67 -0.37 -8.43 0.76
C ILE A 67 -1.77 -8.95 0.38
N PRO A 68 -2.53 -8.22 -0.47
CA PRO A 68 -3.80 -8.71 -0.99
C PRO A 68 -3.61 -10.07 -1.65
N GLU A 69 -4.42 -11.04 -1.26
CA GLU A 69 -4.48 -12.32 -1.98
C GLU A 69 -5.26 -12.12 -3.28
N GLU A 70 -4.91 -12.86 -4.34
CA GLU A 70 -5.73 -12.93 -5.56
C GLU A 70 -7.12 -13.42 -5.16
N VAL A 71 -8.08 -12.49 -5.08
CA VAL A 71 -9.49 -12.85 -5.02
C VAL A 71 -9.88 -13.34 -6.40
N ASP A 72 -9.95 -14.66 -6.58
CA ASP A 72 -10.58 -15.25 -7.76
C ASP A 72 -11.98 -14.62 -7.89
N GLU A 73 -12.20 -13.84 -8.96
CA GLU A 73 -13.46 -13.14 -9.24
C GLU A 73 -14.67 -14.10 -9.37
N GLU A 74 -14.47 -15.43 -9.29
CA GLU A 74 -15.52 -16.46 -9.29
C GLU A 74 -16.20 -16.67 -7.92
N GLU A 75 -15.76 -16.03 -6.83
CA GLU A 75 -16.49 -15.99 -5.55
C GLU A 75 -17.38 -14.73 -5.40
N GLU A 76 -17.86 -14.14 -6.50
CA GLU A 76 -19.18 -13.50 -6.45
C GLU A 76 -20.24 -14.60 -6.33
N LEU A 77 -20.57 -15.04 -5.10
CA LEU A 77 -21.88 -15.58 -4.67
C LEU A 77 -21.76 -16.20 -3.26
N GLU A 78 -22.00 -15.40 -2.21
CA GLU A 78 -23.04 -15.67 -1.21
C GLU A 78 -23.05 -14.54 -0.17
N GLU A 79 -24.15 -13.77 -0.15
CA GLU A 79 -24.51 -12.96 1.01
C GLU A 79 -24.64 -13.87 2.24
N THR A 80 -23.57 -14.00 3.02
CA THR A 80 -23.64 -14.51 4.39
C THR A 80 -23.11 -13.43 5.32
N PRO A 81 -23.92 -12.93 6.28
CA PRO A 81 -23.44 -11.97 7.25
C PRO A 81 -22.72 -12.77 8.32
N VAL A 82 -21.46 -13.13 8.07
CA VAL A 82 -20.58 -13.54 9.16
C VAL A 82 -19.94 -12.27 9.66
N ALA A 83 -20.51 -11.74 10.75
CA ALA A 83 -19.75 -10.89 11.66
C ALA A 83 -18.68 -11.80 12.29
N GLU A 84 -17.63 -12.11 11.54
CA GLU A 84 -16.37 -12.53 12.12
C GLU A 84 -15.80 -11.25 12.72
N GLU A 85 -15.59 -11.28 14.03
CA GLU A 85 -14.73 -10.31 14.69
C GLU A 85 -13.40 -10.37 13.92
N GLU A 86 -13.13 -9.39 13.06
CA GLU A 86 -11.90 -9.30 12.28
C GLU A 86 -10.74 -9.38 13.27
N GLU A 87 -10.16 -10.58 13.39
CA GLU A 87 -9.00 -10.79 14.21
C GLU A 87 -7.88 -10.06 13.48
N VAL A 88 -7.49 -8.91 14.03
CA VAL A 88 -6.42 -8.07 13.47
C VAL A 88 -5.19 -8.97 13.34
N VAL A 89 -4.86 -9.39 12.13
CA VAL A 89 -3.72 -10.27 11.88
C VAL A 89 -2.46 -9.43 12.14
N GLU A 90 -1.87 -9.60 13.32
CA GLU A 90 -0.59 -8.99 13.66
C GLU A 90 0.52 -9.66 12.85
N LEU A 91 1.01 -8.93 11.85
CA LEU A 91 2.11 -9.36 10.99
C LEU A 91 3.44 -9.19 11.72
N ASP A 92 4.35 -10.12 11.50
CA ASP A 92 5.73 -9.96 11.98
C ASP A 92 6.49 -8.87 11.19
N ASP A 93 7.65 -8.46 11.70
CA ASP A 93 8.47 -7.41 11.08
C ASP A 93 8.82 -7.70 9.62
N ALA A 94 9.04 -8.97 9.27
CA ALA A 94 9.43 -9.37 7.92
C ALA A 94 8.26 -9.26 6.96
N ALA A 95 7.08 -9.73 7.36
CA ALA A 95 5.85 -9.64 6.57
C ALA A 95 5.40 -8.19 6.37
N ARG A 96 5.50 -7.35 7.42
CA ARG A 96 5.20 -5.89 7.32
C ARG A 96 6.15 -5.19 6.34
N HIS A 97 7.43 -5.52 6.43
CA HIS A 97 8.45 -5.01 5.50
C HIS A 97 8.16 -5.45 4.06
N GLU A 98 7.94 -6.75 3.83
CA GLU A 98 7.68 -7.31 2.50
C GLU A 98 6.43 -6.71 1.87
N SER A 99 5.34 -6.58 2.64
CA SER A 99 4.10 -5.99 2.15
C SER A 99 4.28 -4.52 1.75
N LEU A 100 4.97 -3.72 2.56
CA LEU A 100 5.25 -2.32 2.20
C LEU A 100 6.17 -2.20 0.99
N ASP A 101 7.22 -3.02 0.89
CA ASP A 101 8.13 -3.03 -0.27
C ASP A 101 7.39 -3.41 -1.56
N TYR A 102 6.49 -4.39 -1.46
CA TYR A 102 5.62 -4.80 -2.55
C TYR A 102 4.67 -3.68 -2.97
N LEU A 103 3.99 -3.03 -2.02
CA LEU A 103 3.14 -1.87 -2.29
C LEU A 103 3.91 -0.75 -3.01
N LEU A 104 5.12 -0.41 -2.55
CA LEU A 104 5.98 0.58 -3.20
C LEU A 104 6.35 0.16 -4.63
N SER A 105 6.56 -1.14 -4.86
CA SER A 105 6.86 -1.68 -6.19
C SER A 105 5.66 -1.49 -7.13
N ILE A 106 4.45 -1.89 -6.73
CA ILE A 106 3.24 -1.74 -7.55
C ILE A 106 2.89 -0.27 -7.79
N MET A 107 3.23 0.66 -6.88
CA MET A 107 3.05 2.10 -7.14
C MET A 107 3.84 2.59 -8.35
N THR A 108 4.94 1.94 -8.72
CA THR A 108 5.75 2.32 -9.90
C THR A 108 5.22 1.73 -11.20
N ASN A 109 4.59 0.56 -11.17
CA ASN A 109 4.17 -0.20 -12.35
C ASN A 109 2.70 -0.65 -12.31
N CYS A 110 1.83 0.08 -11.62
CA CYS A 110 0.40 -0.21 -11.49
C CYS A 110 -0.37 -0.22 -12.81
N ASP A 111 0.17 0.39 -13.86
CA ASP A 111 -0.43 0.43 -15.20
C ASP A 111 0.17 -0.61 -16.16
N GLU A 112 1.20 -1.36 -15.74
CA GLU A 112 1.87 -2.35 -16.61
C GLU A 112 1.12 -3.69 -16.69
N ASN A 113 0.38 -4.05 -15.63
CA ASN A 113 -0.40 -5.28 -15.56
C ASN A 113 -1.72 -5.05 -14.78
N LYS A 114 -2.81 -5.70 -15.22
CA LYS A 114 -4.13 -5.70 -14.55
C LYS A 114 -3.98 -6.12 -13.08
N LEU A 115 -3.18 -7.15 -12.81
CA LEU A 115 -2.95 -7.67 -11.47
C LEU A 115 -2.39 -6.60 -10.52
N ASN A 116 -1.35 -5.86 -10.92
CA ASN A 116 -0.80 -4.79 -10.09
C ASN A 116 -1.84 -3.70 -9.75
N ARG A 117 -2.80 -3.46 -10.66
CA ARG A 117 -3.90 -2.51 -10.44
C ARG A 117 -4.91 -3.07 -9.46
N GLU A 118 -5.22 -4.35 -9.55
CA GLU A 118 -6.09 -5.08 -8.62
C GLU A 118 -5.47 -5.10 -7.23
N ASP A 119 -4.19 -5.41 -7.09
CA ASP A 119 -3.48 -5.40 -5.81
C ASP A 119 -3.45 -4.00 -5.21
N LEU A 120 -3.21 -2.96 -6.01
CA LEU A 120 -3.27 -1.57 -5.56
C LEU A 120 -4.66 -1.23 -4.98
N ILE A 121 -5.72 -1.75 -5.60
CA ILE A 121 -7.09 -1.62 -5.14
C ILE A 121 -7.37 -2.48 -3.90
N GLY A 122 -6.80 -3.68 -3.81
CA GLY A 122 -6.88 -4.56 -2.65
C GLY A 122 -6.29 -3.89 -1.42
N TYR A 123 -5.06 -3.36 -1.52
CA TYR A 123 -4.43 -2.57 -0.46
C TYR A 123 -5.30 -1.40 -0.01
N ARG A 124 -5.90 -0.68 -0.96
CA ARG A 124 -6.81 0.42 -0.65
C ARG A 124 -8.02 -0.05 0.16
N ASN A 125 -8.61 -1.19 -0.20
CA ASN A 125 -9.79 -1.71 0.48
C ASN A 125 -9.44 -2.17 1.90
N LEU A 126 -8.36 -2.94 2.06
CA LEU A 126 -7.85 -3.35 3.37
C LEU A 126 -7.60 -2.15 4.27
N MET A 127 -6.91 -1.11 3.79
CA MET A 127 -6.67 0.11 4.57
C MET A 127 -7.92 0.95 4.88
N MET A 128 -9.08 0.68 4.26
CA MET A 128 -10.34 1.34 4.58
C MET A 128 -11.14 0.62 5.67
N GLU A 129 -10.76 -0.61 6.00
CA GLU A 129 -11.36 -1.44 7.05
C GLU A 129 -10.73 -1.17 8.43
N TYR A 130 -9.50 -0.66 8.46
CA TYR A 130 -8.76 -0.20 9.66
C TYR A 130 -9.12 1.23 10.09
#